data_AF-A0A7S6VUK3-F1
#
_entry.id   AF-A0A7S6VUK3-F1
#
_cell.length_a   1.000
_cell.length_b   1.000
_cell.length_c   1.000
_cell.angle_alpha   90.00
_cell.angle_beta   90.00
_cell.angle_gamma   90.00
#
_symmetry.space_group_name_H-M   'P 1'
#
loop_
_entity.id
_entity.type
_entity.pdbx_description
1 polymer ?
#
loop_
_entity_poly.entity_id
_entity_poly.type
_entity_poly.pdbx_seq_one_letter_code
_entity_poly.pdbx_strand_id
1 'polypeptide(L)'
;MTGSVYFISGIDTGIGKTYTTGYLAKLWNEQGKKTITQKLIQTGNVYISEDIEQHRQIMGMGWFPEDESKLTMPEIFTYPASPHLATKLDGREIDFQKIENATAQLAEKYEIVLLEGAGGLMVPLTTDLLTIDYVAAKKLPVILVTSGRLGSINHTILSLEALKSRGLELYALAYNLNDQSQDELISKDTADYLKNYLAKHFPHCQWVEIPVLE
;
A
#
# COMPACT_ATOMS: atom_id res chain seq x y z
N MET A 1 -18.15 4.66 -15.45
CA MET A 1 -18.00 3.78 -14.28
C MET A 1 -16.81 4.29 -13.50
N THR A 2 -16.94 4.50 -12.19
CA THR A 2 -15.80 4.87 -11.33
C THR A 2 -14.90 3.65 -11.13
N GLY A 3 -13.59 3.81 -11.28
CA GLY A 3 -12.60 2.78 -11.05
C GLY A 3 -12.59 2.27 -9.61
N SER A 4 -12.03 1.08 -9.43
CA SER A 4 -11.83 0.47 -8.10
C SER A 4 -10.61 1.08 -7.43
N VAL A 5 -10.68 1.31 -6.12
CA VAL A 5 -9.56 1.81 -5.32
C VAL A 5 -9.17 0.73 -4.32
N TYR A 6 -7.92 0.25 -4.39
CA TYR A 6 -7.35 -0.69 -3.43
C TYR A 6 -6.33 0.01 -2.55
N PHE A 7 -6.44 -0.18 -1.25
CA PHE A 7 -5.47 0.37 -0.31
C PHE A 7 -4.31 -0.61 -0.13
N ILE A 8 -3.08 -0.17 -0.43
CA ILE A 8 -1.87 -0.97 -0.18
C ILE A 8 -1.32 -0.63 1.21
N SER A 9 -1.26 -1.62 2.08
CA SER A 9 -0.59 -1.52 3.38
C SER A 9 0.41 -2.65 3.56
N GLY A 10 1.19 -2.60 4.63
CA GLY A 10 2.21 -3.60 4.94
C GLY A 10 2.16 -3.99 6.40
N ILE A 11 2.64 -5.18 6.70
CA ILE A 11 2.79 -5.67 8.08
C ILE A 11 3.86 -4.91 8.87
N ASP A 12 4.70 -4.14 8.17
CA ASP A 12 5.74 -3.28 8.73
C ASP A 12 6.20 -2.20 7.73
N THR A 13 7.03 -1.28 8.20
CA THR A 13 7.84 -0.40 7.36
C THR A 13 8.95 -1.20 6.67
N GLY A 14 9.27 -0.88 5.41
CA GLY A 14 10.32 -1.57 4.67
C GLY A 14 9.98 -2.98 4.17
N ILE A 15 8.74 -3.48 4.36
CA ILE A 15 8.33 -4.82 3.89
C ILE A 15 8.21 -4.94 2.35
N GLY A 16 8.35 -3.84 1.62
CA GLY A 16 8.26 -3.80 0.15
C GLY A 16 6.91 -3.35 -0.41
N LYS A 17 6.22 -2.42 0.28
CA LYS A 17 4.98 -1.80 -0.24
C LYS A 17 5.21 -1.13 -1.59
N THR A 18 6.14 -0.18 -1.67
CA THR A 18 6.51 0.55 -2.90
C THR A 18 6.77 -0.40 -4.06
N TYR A 19 7.57 -1.45 -3.79
CA TYR A 19 7.89 -2.46 -4.78
C TYR A 19 6.64 -3.22 -5.26
N THR A 20 5.83 -3.69 -4.31
CA THR A 20 4.58 -4.40 -4.59
C THR A 20 3.59 -3.53 -5.35
N THR A 21 3.41 -2.26 -4.98
CA THR A 21 2.51 -1.32 -5.62
C THR A 21 2.88 -1.10 -7.08
N GLY A 22 4.17 -0.84 -7.36
CA GLY A 22 4.68 -0.70 -8.72
C GLY A 22 4.51 -1.98 -9.54
N TYR A 23 4.83 -3.14 -8.96
CA TYR A 23 4.73 -4.43 -9.64
C TYR A 23 3.27 -4.79 -9.97
N LEU A 24 2.34 -4.62 -9.03
CA LEU A 24 0.92 -4.88 -9.27
C LEU A 24 0.37 -3.95 -10.35
N ALA A 25 0.76 -2.67 -10.37
CA ALA A 25 0.36 -1.73 -11.41
C ALA A 25 0.90 -2.15 -12.78
N LYS A 26 2.15 -2.60 -12.86
CA LYS A 26 2.73 -3.18 -14.09
C LYS A 26 1.92 -4.38 -14.57
N LEU A 27 1.75 -5.37 -13.70
CA LEU A 27 1.07 -6.62 -14.00
C LEU A 27 -0.37 -6.39 -14.48
N TRP A 28 -1.12 -5.51 -13.81
CA TRP A 28 -2.50 -5.23 -14.21
C TRP A 28 -2.59 -4.42 -15.51
N ASN A 29 -1.65 -3.51 -15.77
CA ASN A 29 -1.56 -2.85 -17.08
C ASN A 29 -1.23 -3.85 -18.21
N GLU A 30 -0.32 -4.81 -17.97
CA GLU A 30 -0.01 -5.89 -18.92
C GLU A 30 -1.22 -6.82 -19.16
N GLN A 31 -2.11 -6.95 -18.18
CA GLN A 31 -3.40 -7.63 -18.31
C GLN A 31 -4.50 -6.76 -18.95
N GLY A 32 -4.15 -5.57 -19.45
CA GLY A 32 -5.07 -4.66 -20.14
C GLY A 32 -5.97 -3.83 -19.23
N LYS A 33 -5.76 -3.83 -17.90
CA LYS A 33 -6.51 -3.01 -16.95
C LYS A 33 -5.82 -1.68 -16.76
N LYS A 34 -6.48 -0.58 -17.08
CA LYS A 34 -5.91 0.77 -16.94
C LYS A 34 -5.69 1.11 -15.46
N THR A 35 -4.45 1.00 -15.00
CA THR A 35 -4.07 1.08 -13.58
C THR A 35 -3.11 2.24 -13.31
N ILE A 36 -3.37 3.01 -12.24
CA ILE A 36 -2.46 4.04 -11.72
C ILE A 36 -2.17 3.82 -10.24
N THR A 37 -1.03 4.34 -9.78
CA THR A 37 -0.63 4.33 -8.38
C THR A 37 -0.71 5.74 -7.79
N GLN A 38 -1.12 5.83 -6.52
CA GLN A 38 -1.19 7.04 -5.73
C GLN A 38 -0.56 6.77 -4.36
N LYS A 39 0.22 7.70 -3.84
CA LYS A 39 0.72 7.69 -2.47
C LYS A 39 -0.21 8.53 -1.61
N LEU A 40 -0.79 7.93 -0.56
CA LEU A 40 -1.69 8.62 0.37
C LEU A 40 -1.00 9.86 0.95
N ILE A 41 0.16 9.63 1.58
CA ILE A 41 1.03 10.63 2.19
C ILE A 41 2.47 10.18 2.00
N GLN A 42 3.32 11.09 1.51
CA GLN A 42 4.77 10.93 1.51
C GLN A 42 5.38 11.72 2.68
N THR A 43 6.40 11.16 3.30
CA THR A 43 7.22 11.84 4.31
C THR A 43 8.69 11.71 3.93
N GLY A 44 9.52 12.70 4.25
CA GLY A 44 10.95 12.69 3.91
C GLY A 44 11.29 13.28 2.54
N ASN A 45 10.35 13.99 1.90
CA ASN A 45 10.57 14.63 0.60
C ASN A 45 10.00 16.06 0.59
N VAL A 46 10.38 16.87 -0.40
CA VAL A 46 9.90 18.25 -0.51
C VAL A 46 8.88 18.41 -1.64
N TYR A 47 9.21 17.93 -2.85
CA TYR A 47 8.40 18.17 -4.04
C TYR A 47 7.89 16.90 -4.71
N ILE A 48 8.63 15.81 -4.59
CA ILE A 48 8.40 14.58 -5.34
C ILE A 48 8.42 13.41 -4.36
N SER A 49 7.46 12.51 -4.49
CA SER A 49 7.44 11.24 -3.78
C SER A 49 8.40 10.27 -4.45
N GLU A 50 9.43 9.86 -3.72
CA GLU A 50 10.35 8.81 -4.16
C GLU A 50 9.64 7.49 -4.39
N ASP A 51 8.54 7.23 -3.67
CA ASP A 51 7.71 6.04 -3.87
C ASP A 51 6.98 6.10 -5.22
N ILE A 52 6.41 7.26 -5.60
CA ILE A 52 5.83 7.43 -6.93
C ILE A 52 6.89 7.28 -8.03
N GLU A 53 8.09 7.85 -7.85
CA GLU A 53 9.18 7.66 -8.80
C GLU A 53 9.54 6.17 -8.97
N GLN A 54 9.68 5.44 -7.86
CA GLN A 54 9.92 4.01 -7.89
C GLN A 54 8.77 3.23 -8.54
N HIS A 55 7.51 3.62 -8.32
CA HIS A 55 6.38 2.99 -9.01
C HIS A 55 6.53 3.11 -10.53
N ARG A 56 6.87 4.30 -11.05
CA ARG A 56 7.06 4.53 -12.49
C ARG A 56 8.21 3.71 -13.06
N GLN A 57 9.34 3.65 -12.34
CA GLN A 57 10.49 2.83 -12.71
C GLN A 57 10.12 1.35 -12.80
N ILE A 58 9.46 0.80 -11.77
CA ILE A 58 9.04 -0.61 -11.74
C ILE A 58 8.02 -0.91 -12.83
N MET A 59 7.10 0.02 -13.09
CA MET A 59 6.13 -0.06 -14.19
C MET A 59 6.79 -0.02 -15.58
N GLY A 60 8.06 0.42 -15.69
CA GLY A 60 8.71 0.67 -16.97
C GLY A 60 8.07 1.83 -17.73
N MET A 61 7.48 2.80 -17.01
CA MET A 61 6.74 3.92 -17.59
C MET A 61 7.38 5.26 -17.20
N GLY A 62 7.17 6.28 -18.04
CA GLY A 62 7.52 7.66 -17.70
C GLY A 62 6.52 8.30 -16.74
N TRP A 63 6.76 9.57 -16.44
CA TRP A 63 5.81 10.40 -15.68
C TRP A 63 4.47 10.53 -16.42
N PHE A 64 3.37 10.41 -15.68
CA PHE A 64 2.03 10.71 -16.17
C PHE A 64 1.68 12.19 -15.93
N PRO A 65 0.73 12.76 -16.69
CA PRO A 65 0.18 14.08 -16.39
C PRO A 65 -0.38 14.22 -14.96
N GLU A 66 -0.92 13.12 -14.42
CA GLU A 66 -1.39 13.00 -13.04
C GLU A 66 -0.27 13.17 -12.00
N ASP A 67 0.97 12.79 -12.34
CA ASP A 67 2.13 12.98 -11.47
C ASP A 67 2.58 14.45 -11.48
N GLU A 68 2.59 15.09 -12.65
CA GLU A 68 2.91 16.52 -12.80
C GLU A 68 1.93 17.41 -12.04
N SER A 69 0.63 17.08 -12.11
CA SER A 69 -0.45 17.76 -11.40
C SER A 69 -0.58 17.37 -9.92
N LYS A 70 0.34 16.53 -9.41
CA LYS A 70 0.39 16.06 -8.00
C LYS A 70 -0.81 15.22 -7.55
N LEU A 71 -1.63 14.71 -8.46
CA LEU A 71 -2.76 13.84 -8.10
C LEU A 71 -2.28 12.52 -7.49
N THR A 72 -1.12 12.00 -7.93
CA THR A 72 -0.57 10.74 -7.41
C THR A 72 0.21 10.90 -6.11
N MET A 73 0.51 12.12 -5.68
CA MET A 73 1.24 12.42 -4.45
C MET A 73 0.73 13.75 -3.85
N PRO A 74 -0.56 13.80 -3.47
CA PRO A 74 -1.21 15.03 -3.04
C PRO A 74 -0.57 15.64 -1.80
N GLU A 75 -0.13 14.81 -0.85
CA GLU A 75 0.44 15.25 0.42
C GLU A 75 1.89 14.76 0.60
N ILE A 76 2.82 15.71 0.73
CA ILE A 76 4.25 15.46 0.93
C ILE A 76 4.74 16.29 2.13
N PHE A 77 5.39 15.64 3.08
CA PHE A 77 5.99 16.27 4.26
C PHE A 77 7.50 16.08 4.29
N THR A 78 8.22 17.07 4.82
CA THR A 78 9.67 17.16 4.66
C THR A 78 10.46 16.20 5.53
N TYR A 79 9.95 15.89 6.72
CA TYR A 79 10.69 15.08 7.69
C TYR A 79 10.35 13.58 7.56
N PRO A 80 11.36 12.68 7.51
CA PRO A 80 11.16 11.23 7.36
C PRO A 80 10.71 10.60 8.69
N ALA A 81 9.45 10.81 9.05
CA ALA A 81 8.82 10.23 10.24
C ALA A 81 7.38 9.80 9.94
N SER A 82 6.70 9.22 10.93
CA SER A 82 5.25 8.98 10.84
C SER A 82 4.49 10.27 10.50
N PRO A 83 3.39 10.21 9.73
CA PRO A 83 2.66 11.40 9.28
C PRO A 83 2.27 12.37 10.40
N HIS A 84 1.82 11.88 11.56
CA HIS A 84 1.46 12.75 12.70
C HIS A 84 2.63 13.61 13.22
N LEU A 85 3.87 13.11 13.12
CA LEU A 85 5.06 13.85 13.54
C LEU A 85 5.55 14.76 12.41
N ALA A 86 5.52 14.29 11.17
CA ALA A 86 5.95 15.07 10.01
C ALA A 86 5.08 16.33 9.83
N THR A 87 3.77 16.21 9.97
CA THR A 87 2.81 17.34 9.99
C THR A 87 3.14 18.38 11.06
N LYS A 88 3.42 17.92 12.28
CA LYS A 88 3.81 18.78 13.40
C LYS A 88 5.11 19.54 13.11
N LEU A 89 6.10 18.88 12.52
CA LEU A 89 7.40 19.49 12.20
C LEU A 89 7.30 20.48 11.04
N ASP A 90 6.49 20.18 10.03
CA ASP A 90 6.23 21.08 8.89
C ASP A 90 5.26 22.22 9.25
N GLY A 91 4.63 22.18 10.43
CA GLY A 91 3.70 23.21 10.90
C GLY A 91 2.39 23.27 10.13
N ARG A 92 1.97 22.16 9.50
CA ARG A 92 0.73 22.08 8.71
C ARG A 92 0.05 20.71 8.87
N GLU A 93 -1.27 20.69 8.79
CA GLU A 93 -2.06 19.46 8.88
C GLU A 93 -2.14 18.72 7.53
N ILE A 94 -2.61 17.46 7.56
CA ILE A 94 -2.96 16.70 6.36
C ILE A 94 -4.26 17.24 5.79
N ASP A 95 -4.27 17.59 4.51
CA ASP A 95 -5.49 17.89 3.78
C ASP A 95 -6.11 16.58 3.21
N PHE A 96 -6.97 15.95 4.02
CA PHE A 96 -7.67 14.72 3.60
C PHE A 96 -8.59 14.96 2.41
N GLN A 97 -9.23 16.12 2.31
CA GLN A 97 -10.13 16.42 1.20
C GLN A 97 -9.37 16.48 -0.12
N LYS A 98 -8.15 17.04 -0.11
CA LYS A 98 -7.26 17.05 -1.28
C LYS A 98 -6.84 15.65 -1.70
N ILE A 99 -6.51 14.76 -0.75
CA ILE A 99 -6.22 13.35 -1.04
C ILE A 99 -7.43 12.69 -1.72
N GLU A 100 -8.61 12.84 -1.12
CA GLU A 100 -9.85 12.22 -1.60
C GLU A 100 -10.26 12.73 -2.99
N ASN A 101 -10.14 14.05 -3.21
CA ASN A 101 -10.41 14.66 -4.51
C ASN A 101 -9.42 14.16 -5.58
N ALA A 102 -8.16 13.94 -5.21
CA ALA A 102 -7.18 13.38 -6.12
C ALA A 102 -7.52 11.91 -6.45
N THR A 103 -7.84 11.10 -5.44
CA THR A 103 -8.26 9.70 -5.66
C THR A 103 -9.50 9.61 -6.54
N ALA A 104 -10.51 10.46 -6.33
CA ALA A 104 -11.73 10.49 -7.13
C ALA A 104 -11.43 10.82 -8.61
N GLN A 105 -10.62 11.85 -8.87
CA GLN A 105 -10.21 12.21 -10.24
C GLN A 105 -9.41 11.09 -10.92
N LEU A 106 -8.55 10.39 -10.17
CA LEU A 106 -7.84 9.21 -10.70
C LEU A 106 -8.83 8.09 -11.02
N ALA A 107 -9.79 7.79 -10.14
CA ALA A 107 -10.81 6.77 -10.35
C ALA A 107 -11.79 7.10 -11.49
N GLU A 108 -11.94 8.36 -11.89
CA GLU A 108 -12.70 8.71 -13.10
C GLU A 108 -11.96 8.36 -14.40
N LYS A 109 -10.63 8.35 -14.36
CA LYS A 109 -9.78 8.15 -15.55
C LYS A 109 -9.21 6.75 -15.66
N TYR A 110 -9.06 6.04 -14.56
CA TYR A 110 -8.41 4.73 -14.46
C TYR A 110 -9.40 3.70 -13.91
N GLU A 111 -9.29 2.46 -14.38
CA GLU A 111 -10.12 1.35 -13.89
C GLU A 111 -9.70 0.92 -12.48
N ILE A 112 -8.41 1.11 -12.15
CA ILE A 112 -7.83 0.75 -10.88
C ILE A 112 -6.91 1.86 -10.37
N VAL A 113 -7.09 2.24 -9.11
CA VAL A 113 -6.17 3.09 -8.35
C VAL A 113 -5.59 2.26 -7.20
N LEU A 114 -4.26 2.10 -7.20
CA LEU A 114 -3.53 1.54 -6.06
C LEU A 114 -3.10 2.68 -5.14
N LEU A 115 -3.82 2.84 -4.02
CA LEU A 115 -3.56 3.86 -3.01
C LEU A 115 -2.61 3.31 -1.94
N GLU A 116 -1.34 3.64 -2.03
CA GLU A 116 -0.32 3.20 -1.09
C GLU A 116 -0.29 4.05 0.19
N GLY A 117 -0.37 3.38 1.34
CA GLY A 117 -0.21 4.00 2.66
C GLY A 117 1.24 4.26 3.09
N ALA A 118 1.42 5.01 4.16
CA ALA A 118 2.71 5.24 4.81
C ALA A 118 2.89 4.29 6.01
N GLY A 119 3.97 3.50 6.02
CA GLY A 119 4.24 2.54 7.09
C GLY A 119 3.23 1.38 7.17
N GLY A 120 2.84 0.96 8.37
CA GLY A 120 1.88 -0.13 8.60
C GLY A 120 0.46 0.35 8.92
N LEU A 121 -0.48 -0.58 9.06
CA LEU A 121 -1.92 -0.29 9.29
C LEU A 121 -2.20 0.61 10.50
N MET A 122 -1.42 0.45 11.58
CA MET A 122 -1.61 1.18 12.83
C MET A 122 -0.80 2.48 12.90
N VAL A 123 -0.18 2.92 11.80
CA VAL A 123 0.56 4.18 11.78
C VAL A 123 -0.41 5.36 11.91
N PRO A 124 -0.14 6.30 12.82
CA PRO A 124 -0.98 7.47 13.03
C PRO A 124 -0.85 8.45 11.87
N LEU A 125 -1.99 8.80 11.29
CA LEU A 125 -2.12 9.92 10.34
C LEU A 125 -2.15 11.24 11.12
N THR A 126 -2.94 11.28 12.19
CA THR A 126 -2.98 12.37 13.17
C THR A 126 -2.85 11.78 14.58
N THR A 127 -2.92 12.62 15.62
CA THR A 127 -2.97 12.18 17.01
C THR A 127 -4.19 11.31 17.34
N ASP A 128 -5.27 11.44 16.57
CA ASP A 128 -6.59 10.85 16.87
C ASP A 128 -7.10 9.94 15.74
N LEU A 129 -6.32 9.75 14.68
CA LEU A 129 -6.71 8.95 13.53
C LEU A 129 -5.55 8.03 13.09
N LEU A 130 -5.79 6.72 13.16
CA LEU A 130 -4.90 5.72 12.59
C LEU A 130 -5.22 5.49 11.12
N THR A 131 -4.22 5.05 10.37
CA THR A 131 -4.36 4.70 8.95
C THR A 131 -5.49 3.68 8.73
N ILE A 132 -5.53 2.61 9.53
CA ILE A 132 -6.56 1.57 9.41
C ILE A 132 -7.98 2.09 9.66
N ASP A 133 -8.14 3.11 10.51
CA ASP A 133 -9.46 3.70 10.80
C ASP A 133 -9.92 4.59 9.64
N TYR A 134 -9.00 5.32 9.01
CA TYR A 134 -9.26 6.03 7.76
C TYR A 134 -9.72 5.07 6.65
N VAL A 135 -8.98 3.96 6.46
CA VAL A 135 -9.30 2.94 5.44
C VAL A 135 -10.67 2.31 5.71
N ALA A 136 -10.99 2.02 6.98
CA ALA A 136 -12.29 1.50 7.40
C ALA A 136 -13.43 2.48 7.11
N ALA A 137 -13.25 3.76 7.43
CA ALA A 137 -14.25 4.80 7.14
C ALA A 137 -14.53 4.93 5.64
N LYS A 138 -13.51 4.76 4.80
CA LYS A 138 -13.62 4.79 3.34
C LYS A 138 -14.02 3.45 2.70
N LYS A 139 -14.12 2.38 3.50
CA LYS A 139 -14.45 1.01 3.07
C LYS A 139 -13.56 0.53 1.91
N LEU A 140 -12.27 0.87 1.94
CA LEU A 140 -11.36 0.49 0.88
C LEU A 140 -10.93 -0.97 1.07
N PRO A 141 -11.05 -1.83 0.04
CA PRO A 141 -10.47 -3.17 0.08
C PRO A 141 -8.94 -3.07 0.22
N VAL A 142 -8.38 -3.90 1.10
CA VAL A 142 -6.95 -3.86 1.46
C VAL A 142 -6.17 -4.95 0.73
N ILE A 143 -5.04 -4.56 0.16
CA ILE A 143 -3.97 -5.46 -0.25
C ILE A 143 -2.88 -5.33 0.82
N LEU A 144 -2.66 -6.39 1.59
CA LEU A 144 -1.69 -6.41 2.68
C LEU A 144 -0.39 -7.05 2.19
N VAL A 145 0.71 -6.31 2.27
CA VAL A 145 2.06 -6.80 1.93
C VAL A 145 2.69 -7.48 3.14
N THR A 146 3.06 -8.75 2.96
CA THR A 146 3.82 -9.59 3.90
C THR A 146 5.08 -10.11 3.21
N SER A 147 5.94 -10.82 3.94
CA SER A 147 7.11 -11.47 3.38
C SER A 147 7.47 -12.77 4.12
N GLY A 148 8.57 -13.42 3.72
CA GLY A 148 9.05 -14.68 4.32
C GLY A 148 10.04 -14.56 5.47
N ARG A 149 10.48 -13.34 5.81
CA ARG A 149 11.42 -13.12 6.92
C ARG A 149 10.87 -13.61 8.26
N LEU A 150 11.78 -13.99 9.15
CA LEU A 150 11.43 -14.37 10.53
C LEU A 150 10.60 -13.27 11.21
N GLY A 151 9.51 -13.67 11.85
CA GLY A 151 8.55 -12.76 12.51
C GLY A 151 7.36 -12.35 11.63
N SER A 152 7.41 -12.55 10.31
CA SER A 152 6.31 -12.19 9.41
C SER A 152 5.01 -12.89 9.75
N ILE A 153 5.03 -14.17 10.16
CA ILE A 153 3.82 -14.89 10.60
C ILE A 153 3.06 -14.08 11.68
N ASN A 154 3.77 -13.66 12.73
CA ASN A 154 3.17 -12.89 13.82
C ASN A 154 2.61 -11.55 13.35
N HIS A 155 3.42 -10.76 12.63
CA HIS A 155 2.99 -9.44 12.17
C HIS A 155 1.82 -9.52 11.18
N THR A 156 1.80 -10.53 10.32
CA THR A 156 0.69 -10.80 9.39
C THR A 156 -0.57 -11.15 10.15
N ILE A 157 -0.54 -12.10 11.08
CA ILE A 157 -1.73 -12.48 11.84
C ILE A 157 -2.26 -11.31 12.66
N LEU A 158 -1.40 -10.54 13.34
CA LEU A 158 -1.82 -9.34 14.08
C LEU A 158 -2.49 -8.31 13.15
N SER A 159 -1.93 -8.10 11.95
CA SER A 159 -2.51 -7.21 10.94
C SER A 159 -3.87 -7.72 10.44
N LEU A 160 -3.99 -9.02 10.19
CA LEU A 160 -5.23 -9.66 9.77
C LEU A 160 -6.34 -9.54 10.83
N GLU A 161 -6.02 -9.75 12.11
CA GLU A 161 -6.98 -9.53 13.21
C GLU A 161 -7.39 -8.06 13.33
N ALA A 162 -6.45 -7.13 13.12
CA ALA A 162 -6.76 -5.69 13.11
C ALA A 162 -7.71 -5.29 11.97
N LEU A 163 -7.53 -5.86 10.77
CA LEU A 163 -8.44 -5.68 9.63
C LEU A 163 -9.82 -6.28 9.92
N LYS A 164 -9.86 -7.53 10.39
CA LYS A 164 -11.09 -8.26 10.68
C LYS A 164 -11.93 -7.58 11.76
N SER A 165 -11.31 -7.09 12.83
CA SER A 165 -12.00 -6.38 13.92
C SER A 165 -12.68 -5.08 13.45
N ARG A 166 -12.26 -4.52 12.31
CA ARG A 166 -12.85 -3.34 11.68
C ARG A 166 -13.78 -3.66 10.50
N GLY A 167 -14.01 -4.95 10.23
CA GLY A 167 -14.85 -5.37 9.10
C GLY A 167 -14.28 -4.96 7.73
N LEU A 168 -12.95 -4.76 7.64
CA LEU A 168 -12.28 -4.43 6.39
C LEU A 168 -12.20 -5.66 5.48
N GLU A 169 -12.48 -5.46 4.20
CA GLU A 169 -12.25 -6.47 3.18
C GLU A 169 -10.74 -6.61 2.94
N LEU A 170 -10.22 -7.82 3.15
CA LEU A 170 -8.89 -8.20 2.68
C LEU A 170 -9.03 -8.75 1.26
N TYR A 171 -8.73 -7.91 0.27
CA TYR A 171 -8.76 -8.31 -1.14
C TYR A 171 -7.65 -9.29 -1.46
N ALA A 172 -6.44 -9.01 -1.00
CA ALA A 172 -5.29 -9.87 -1.23
C ALA A 172 -4.25 -9.81 -0.11
N LEU A 173 -3.55 -10.92 0.09
CA LEU A 173 -2.27 -10.96 0.77
C LEU A 173 -1.17 -11.07 -0.29
N ALA A 174 -0.37 -10.01 -0.41
CA ALA A 174 0.75 -9.92 -1.33
C ALA A 174 2.01 -10.43 -0.61
N TYR A 175 2.51 -11.59 -1.04
CA TYR A 175 3.69 -12.22 -0.49
C TYR A 175 4.94 -11.76 -1.25
N ASN A 176 5.68 -10.84 -0.64
CA ASN A 176 6.87 -10.24 -1.24
C ASN A 176 8.08 -11.18 -1.14
N LEU A 177 8.56 -11.66 -2.30
CA LEU A 177 9.78 -12.45 -2.43
C LEU A 177 11.03 -11.57 -2.60
N ASN A 178 10.86 -10.28 -2.90
CA ASN A 178 11.92 -9.27 -2.85
C ASN A 178 12.05 -8.72 -1.43
N ASP A 179 12.22 -9.61 -0.45
CA ASP A 179 12.45 -9.28 0.94
C ASP A 179 13.87 -9.68 1.38
N GLN A 180 14.21 -9.38 2.64
CA GLN A 180 15.51 -9.73 3.19
C GLN A 180 15.60 -11.20 3.66
N SER A 181 14.62 -12.06 3.35
CA SER A 181 14.66 -13.45 3.78
C SER A 181 15.73 -14.21 3.00
N GLN A 182 16.85 -14.49 3.65
CA GLN A 182 17.94 -15.28 3.07
C GLN A 182 17.72 -16.79 3.20
N ASP A 183 16.65 -17.22 3.88
CA ASP A 183 16.33 -18.62 4.13
C ASP A 183 15.07 -19.05 3.37
N GLU A 184 15.27 -19.86 2.32
CA GLU A 184 14.20 -20.39 1.48
C GLU A 184 13.24 -21.32 2.23
N LEU A 185 13.73 -22.07 3.22
CA LEU A 185 12.92 -22.99 4.00
C LEU A 185 11.97 -22.23 4.92
N ILE A 186 12.46 -21.18 5.60
CA ILE A 186 11.62 -20.31 6.43
C ILE A 186 10.58 -19.58 5.58
N SER A 187 10.99 -19.05 4.43
CA SER A 187 10.07 -18.37 3.52
C SER A 187 8.97 -19.33 3.03
N LYS A 188 9.34 -20.55 2.60
CA LYS A 188 8.36 -21.53 2.15
C LYS A 188 7.38 -21.95 3.24
N ASP A 189 7.87 -22.28 4.44
CA ASP A 189 7.02 -22.66 5.57
C ASP A 189 6.09 -21.51 5.99
N THR A 190 6.59 -20.27 6.00
CA THR A 190 5.78 -19.07 6.25
C THR A 190 4.66 -18.94 5.23
N ALA A 191 4.95 -19.11 3.94
CA ALA A 191 3.95 -19.04 2.89
C ALA A 191 2.87 -20.13 3.06
N ASP A 192 3.27 -21.38 3.31
CA ASP A 192 2.36 -22.51 3.50
C ASP A 192 1.47 -22.31 4.73
N TYR A 193 2.04 -21.83 5.85
CA TYR A 193 1.29 -21.50 7.04
C TYR A 193 0.24 -20.41 6.78
N LEU A 194 0.63 -19.30 6.15
CA LEU A 194 -0.26 -18.18 5.88
C LEU A 194 -1.37 -18.53 4.88
N LYS A 195 -1.08 -19.33 3.84
CA LYS A 195 -2.10 -19.87 2.91
C LYS A 195 -3.16 -20.67 3.67
N ASN A 196 -2.75 -21.55 4.58
CA ASN A 196 -3.66 -22.33 5.42
C ASN A 196 -4.47 -21.45 6.39
N TYR A 197 -3.87 -20.40 6.94
CA TYR A 197 -4.57 -19.43 7.79
C TYR A 197 -5.65 -18.67 7.01
N LEU A 198 -5.30 -18.14 5.84
CA LEU A 198 -6.23 -17.41 4.97
C LEU A 198 -7.41 -18.28 4.54
N ALA A 199 -7.18 -19.53 4.15
CA ALA A 199 -8.24 -20.46 3.77
C ALA A 199 -9.32 -20.64 4.88
N LYS A 200 -8.92 -20.54 6.15
CA LYS A 200 -9.83 -20.68 7.31
C LYS A 200 -10.51 -19.37 7.70
N HIS A 201 -9.80 -18.25 7.60
CA HIS A 201 -10.22 -16.99 8.22
C HIS A 201 -10.61 -15.89 7.22
N PHE A 202 -10.10 -15.96 5.99
CA PHE A 202 -10.30 -15.01 4.90
C PHE A 202 -10.47 -15.74 3.55
N PRO A 203 -11.51 -16.59 3.38
CA PRO A 203 -11.62 -17.51 2.25
C PRO A 203 -11.76 -16.85 0.87
N HIS A 204 -12.07 -15.55 0.82
CA HIS A 204 -12.19 -14.76 -0.41
C HIS A 204 -10.93 -13.97 -0.74
N CYS A 205 -9.96 -13.91 0.17
CA CYS A 205 -8.69 -13.23 -0.02
C CYS A 205 -7.88 -13.93 -1.11
N GLN A 206 -7.34 -13.14 -2.04
CA GLN A 206 -6.42 -13.62 -3.06
C GLN A 206 -5.01 -13.76 -2.48
N TRP A 207 -4.32 -14.84 -2.84
CA TRP A 207 -2.88 -14.94 -2.63
C TRP A 207 -2.17 -14.40 -3.87
N VAL A 208 -1.27 -13.43 -3.70
CA VAL A 208 -0.48 -12.87 -4.80
C VAL A 208 0.99 -12.96 -4.46
N GLU A 209 1.78 -13.66 -5.27
CA GLU A 209 3.23 -13.70 -5.13
C GLU A 209 3.84 -12.52 -5.88
N ILE A 210 4.70 -11.76 -5.20
CA ILE A 210 5.41 -10.63 -5.78
C ILE A 210 6.85 -11.08 -6.04
N PRO A 211 7.23 -11.34 -7.30
CA PRO A 211 8.53 -11.89 -7.65
C PRO A 211 9.63 -10.83 -7.56
N VAL A 212 10.88 -11.28 -7.55
CA VAL A 212 12.04 -10.42 -7.82
C VAL A 212 12.09 -10.20 -9.34
N LEU A 213 11.95 -8.94 -9.77
CA LEU A 213 12.17 -8.51 -11.14
C LEU A 213 13.66 -8.58 -11.47
N GLU A 214 13.97 -9.07 -12.67
CA GLU A 214 15.31 -9.10 -13.27
C GLU A 214 15.78 -7.71 -13.73
#